data_AF-A0A843BDA4-F1
#
_entry.id   AF-A0A843BDA4-F1
#
_cell.length_a   1.000
_cell.length_b   1.000
_cell.length_c   1.000
_cell.angle_alpha   90.00
_cell.angle_beta   90.00
_cell.angle_gamma   90.00
#
_symmetry.space_group_name_H-M   'P 1'
#
loop_
_entity.id
_entity.type
_entity.pdbx_description
1 polymer ?
#
loop_
_entity_poly.entity_id
_entity_poly.type
_entity_poly.pdbx_seq_one_letter_code
_entity_poly.pdbx_strand_id
1 'polypeptide(L)'
;MNALCRTSPELASAQFKEDLELIPRGYAERYGWNLKPDFDKLSLYVDMWSVDERYVRLDDFYVAMDMSYYRTWPPGVTFVNPETRAFEPDTDMRWLPSIKSKPPGTDIAYHPAYTLNTGETKQMICNSMCLEYYQSNHSPAPEEKWDPGRHKLFATLNLIQTMLTEPYYGGRAG
;
A
#
# COMPACT_ATOMS: atom_id res chain seq x y z
N MET A 1 -8.58 -9.08 20.53
CA MET A 1 -7.99 -9.03 19.18
C MET A 1 -7.08 -10.24 19.04
N ASN A 2 -7.19 -11.02 17.95
CA ASN A 2 -6.19 -12.06 17.68
C ASN A 2 -4.85 -11.38 17.44
N ALA A 3 -3.78 -11.90 18.06
CA ALA A 3 -2.44 -11.39 17.79
C ALA A 3 -2.13 -11.54 16.29
N LEU A 4 -1.57 -10.50 15.67
CA LEU A 4 -1.06 -10.57 14.31
C LEU A 4 0.02 -11.65 14.27
N CYS A 5 -0.28 -12.77 13.62
CA CYS A 5 0.68 -13.85 13.42
C CYS A 5 1.25 -13.76 12.01
N ARG A 6 2.57 -13.90 11.89
CA ARG A 6 3.21 -14.04 10.58
C ARG A 6 2.71 -15.30 9.91
N THR A 7 2.49 -15.22 8.61
CA THR A 7 2.23 -16.41 7.79
C THR A 7 3.56 -17.15 7.60
N SER A 8 3.54 -18.48 7.40
CA SER A 8 4.77 -19.18 7.07
C SER A 8 5.39 -18.59 5.80
N PRO A 9 6.72 -18.36 5.74
CA PRO A 9 7.34 -17.71 4.60
C PRO A 9 7.06 -18.40 3.27
N GLU A 10 7.00 -19.74 3.27
CA GLU A 10 6.72 -20.54 2.07
C GLU A 10 5.31 -20.31 1.56
N LEU A 11 4.33 -20.24 2.47
CA LEU A 11 2.93 -19.99 2.12
C LEU A 11 2.74 -18.55 1.66
N ALA A 12 3.34 -17.58 2.36
CA ALA A 12 3.32 -16.18 1.98
C ALA A 12 3.92 -15.97 0.59
N SER A 13 5.07 -16.58 0.31
CA SER A 13 5.74 -16.52 -0.98
C SER A 13 4.90 -17.15 -2.10
N ALA A 14 4.30 -18.33 -1.87
CA ALA A 14 3.45 -18.99 -2.85
C ALA A 14 2.19 -18.17 -3.19
N GLN A 15 1.50 -17.66 -2.17
CA GLN A 15 0.30 -16.84 -2.35
C GLN A 15 0.62 -15.48 -3.00
N PHE A 16 1.75 -14.88 -2.64
CA PHE A 16 2.23 -13.65 -3.27
C PHE A 16 2.50 -13.88 -4.77
N LYS A 17 3.20 -14.96 -5.14
CA LYS A 17 3.44 -15.32 -6.56
C LYS A 17 2.13 -15.47 -7.32
N GLU A 18 1.20 -16.26 -6.79
CA GLU A 18 -0.12 -16.47 -7.39
C GLU A 18 -0.86 -15.15 -7.61
N ASP A 19 -0.94 -14.30 -6.58
CA ASP A 19 -1.72 -13.08 -6.65
C ASP A 19 -1.08 -11.99 -7.51
N LEU A 20 0.24 -12.04 -7.72
CA LEU A 20 0.94 -11.19 -8.68
C LEU A 20 0.52 -11.51 -10.12
N GLU A 21 0.33 -12.79 -10.45
CA GLU A 21 -0.15 -13.23 -11.77
C GLU A 21 -1.62 -12.88 -12.03
N LEU A 22 -2.40 -12.66 -10.97
CA LEU A 22 -3.82 -12.28 -11.05
C LEU A 22 -4.05 -10.79 -11.28
N ILE A 23 -3.00 -9.97 -11.34
CA ILE A 23 -3.14 -8.55 -11.66
C ILE A 23 -3.76 -8.41 -13.07
N PRO A 24 -4.89 -7.69 -13.23
CA PRO A 24 -5.55 -7.59 -14.52
C PRO A 24 -4.63 -7.00 -15.60
N ARG A 25 -4.59 -7.64 -16.78
CA ARG A 25 -3.79 -7.18 -17.93
C ARG A 25 -4.11 -5.72 -18.28
N GLY A 26 -3.08 -4.92 -18.56
CA GLY A 26 -3.23 -3.51 -18.93
C GLY A 26 -3.29 -2.53 -17.75
N TYR A 27 -3.49 -2.99 -16.51
CA TYR A 27 -3.50 -2.10 -15.35
C TYR A 27 -2.11 -1.57 -15.05
N ALA A 28 -1.10 -2.44 -15.08
CA ALA A 28 0.26 -2.03 -14.80
C ALA A 28 0.75 -0.99 -15.81
N GLU A 29 0.48 -1.18 -17.09
CA GLU A 29 0.85 -0.25 -18.15
C GLU A 29 0.10 1.08 -18.04
N ARG A 30 -1.21 1.04 -17.71
CA ARG A 30 -2.04 2.24 -17.53
C ARG A 30 -1.52 3.16 -16.42
N TYR A 31 -1.05 2.57 -15.33
CA TYR A 31 -0.66 3.28 -14.11
C TYR A 31 0.84 3.27 -13.83
N GLY A 32 1.63 2.76 -14.78
CA GLY A 32 3.09 2.71 -14.69
C GLY A 32 3.61 1.80 -13.61
N TRP A 33 2.82 0.79 -13.21
CA TRP A 33 3.24 -0.14 -12.19
C TRP A 33 4.40 -0.98 -12.71
N ASN A 34 5.59 -0.69 -12.19
CA ASN A 34 6.77 -1.51 -12.41
C ASN A 34 7.01 -2.35 -11.15
N LEU A 35 6.48 -3.57 -11.18
CA LEU A 35 6.45 -4.50 -10.06
C LEU A 35 7.79 -5.24 -9.97
N LYS A 36 8.50 -5.08 -8.85
CA LYS A 36 9.82 -5.69 -8.59
C LYS A 36 9.72 -6.61 -7.37
N PRO A 37 9.19 -7.84 -7.54
CA PRO A 37 9.04 -8.78 -6.43
C PRO A 37 10.40 -9.37 -6.00
N ASP A 38 10.59 -9.53 -4.70
CA ASP A 38 11.62 -10.36 -4.08
C ASP A 38 10.91 -11.40 -3.20
N PHE A 39 10.71 -12.59 -3.78
CA PHE A 39 9.93 -13.66 -3.17
C PHE A 39 10.62 -14.35 -1.99
N ASP A 40 11.94 -14.23 -1.89
CA ASP A 40 12.73 -14.80 -0.81
C ASP A 40 12.70 -13.89 0.41
N LYS A 41 12.72 -12.57 0.18
CA LYS A 41 12.59 -11.56 1.24
C LYS A 41 11.15 -11.17 1.56
N LEU A 42 10.17 -11.75 0.85
CA LEU A 42 8.75 -11.41 0.98
C LEU A 42 8.53 -9.89 0.85
N SER A 43 9.12 -9.29 -0.17
CA SER A 43 8.95 -7.86 -0.42
C SER A 43 8.56 -7.59 -1.87
N LEU A 44 7.84 -6.50 -2.07
CA LEU A 44 7.49 -5.99 -3.38
C LEU A 44 7.80 -4.50 -3.43
N TYR A 45 8.63 -4.10 -4.38
CA TYR A 45 8.82 -2.69 -4.68
C TYR A 45 8.04 -2.33 -5.95
N VAL A 46 7.35 -1.19 -5.94
CA VAL A 46 6.48 -0.76 -7.03
C VAL A 46 6.80 0.69 -7.38
N ASP A 47 7.25 0.91 -8.62
CA ASP A 47 7.15 2.25 -9.22
C ASP A 47 5.70 2.42 -9.68
N MET A 48 5.11 3.59 -9.48
CA MET A 48 3.76 3.91 -9.94
C MET A 48 3.64 5.41 -10.16
N TRP A 49 2.69 5.85 -10.99
CA TRP A 49 2.47 7.27 -11.20
C TRP A 49 1.05 7.70 -10.85
N SER A 50 0.92 8.94 -10.40
CA SER A 50 -0.37 9.61 -10.30
C SER A 50 -0.86 10.04 -11.67
N VAL A 51 -2.18 10.17 -11.80
CA VAL A 51 -2.83 10.49 -13.07
C VAL A 51 -3.99 11.47 -12.90
N ASP A 52 -4.25 12.28 -13.94
CA ASP A 52 -5.47 13.09 -14.05
C ASP A 52 -6.70 12.24 -14.43
N GLU A 53 -7.89 12.86 -14.51
CA GLU A 53 -9.14 12.21 -14.91
C GLU A 53 -9.10 11.59 -16.33
N ARG A 54 -8.10 11.96 -17.15
CA ARG A 54 -7.87 11.46 -18.51
C ARG A 54 -6.71 10.46 -18.57
N TYR A 55 -6.23 10.00 -17.42
CA TYR A 55 -5.09 9.09 -17.28
C TYR A 55 -3.75 9.67 -17.75
N VAL A 56 -3.60 11.00 -17.79
CA VAL A 56 -2.32 11.65 -18.05
C VAL A 56 -1.46 11.57 -16.80
N ARG A 57 -0.23 11.07 -16.94
CA ARG A 57 0.76 11.01 -15.86
C ARG A 57 1.07 12.40 -15.30
N LEU A 58 1.05 12.53 -13.98
CA LEU A 58 1.34 13.78 -13.26
C LEU A 58 2.65 13.70 -12.47
N ASP A 59 2.74 12.77 -11.52
CA ASP A 59 3.89 12.60 -10.61
C ASP A 59 4.26 11.12 -10.44
N ASP A 60 5.53 10.86 -10.15
CA ASP A 60 6.03 9.52 -9.82
C ASP A 60 6.05 9.24 -8.31
N PHE A 61 5.67 8.02 -7.96
CA PHE A 61 5.67 7.50 -6.61
C PHE A 61 6.32 6.13 -6.57
N TYR A 62 6.85 5.80 -5.40
CA TYR A 62 7.56 4.55 -5.17
C TYR A 62 7.07 3.96 -3.86
N VAL A 63 6.70 2.69 -3.90
CA VAL A 63 6.09 2.00 -2.77
C VAL A 63 6.89 0.74 -2.48
N ALA A 64 7.25 0.55 -1.21
CA ALA A 64 7.74 -0.71 -0.68
C ALA A 64 6.59 -1.42 0.06
N MET A 65 6.42 -2.71 -0.21
CA MET A 65 5.41 -3.54 0.42
C MET A 65 6.05 -4.73 1.14
N ASP A 66 5.64 -4.95 2.39
CA ASP A 66 6.03 -6.11 3.21
C ASP A 66 4.96 -7.21 3.10
N MET A 67 5.38 -8.39 2.65
CA MET A 67 4.52 -9.56 2.45
C MET A 67 4.65 -10.58 3.59
N SER A 68 5.35 -10.27 4.68
CA SER A 68 5.63 -11.20 5.79
C SER A 68 4.39 -11.73 6.52
N TYR A 69 3.26 -11.04 6.42
CA TYR A 69 1.98 -11.45 7.01
C TYR A 69 0.97 -11.93 5.95
N TYR A 70 1.37 -11.91 4.67
CA TYR A 70 0.51 -12.26 3.55
C TYR A 70 0.25 -13.77 3.50
N ARG A 71 -0.94 -14.27 3.14
CA ARG A 71 -2.18 -13.57 2.78
C ARG A 71 -3.18 -13.43 3.92
N THR A 72 -2.87 -13.99 5.10
CA THR A 72 -3.72 -13.91 6.30
C THR A 72 -4.09 -12.47 6.64
N TRP A 73 -3.14 -11.55 6.44
CA TRP A 73 -3.28 -10.11 6.60
C TRP A 73 -2.93 -9.40 5.29
N PRO A 74 -3.35 -8.12 5.13
CA PRO A 74 -2.90 -7.34 4.00
C PRO A 74 -1.38 -7.12 4.04
N PRO A 75 -0.78 -6.73 2.91
CA PRO A 75 0.62 -6.31 2.91
C PRO A 75 0.82 -5.01 3.71
N GLY A 76 2.00 -4.88 4.31
CA GLY A 76 2.45 -3.59 4.85
C GLY A 76 2.85 -2.66 3.71
N VAL A 77 2.61 -1.36 3.84
CA VAL A 77 2.82 -0.41 2.74
C VAL A 77 3.51 0.87 3.22
N THR A 78 4.57 1.24 2.51
CA THR A 78 5.34 2.47 2.76
C THR A 78 5.69 3.14 1.44
N PHE A 79 5.35 4.43 1.28
CA PHE A 79 5.95 5.28 0.25
C PHE A 79 7.41 5.55 0.58
N VAL A 80 8.30 5.43 -0.39
CA VAL A 80 9.75 5.47 -0.15
C VAL A 80 10.45 6.39 -1.14
N ASN A 81 11.64 6.82 -0.77
CA ASN A 81 12.57 7.45 -1.68
C ASN A 81 13.12 6.41 -2.67
N PRO A 82 13.16 6.69 -3.98
CA PRO A 82 13.60 5.73 -4.98
C PRO A 82 15.07 5.33 -4.89
N GLU A 83 15.91 6.21 -4.34
CA GLU A 83 17.36 5.98 -4.22
C GLU A 83 17.67 5.11 -3.00
N THR A 84 17.07 5.43 -1.86
CA THR A 84 17.34 4.73 -0.58
C THR A 84 16.42 3.53 -0.36
N ARG A 85 15.26 3.49 -1.03
CA ARG A 85 14.16 2.54 -0.81
C ARG A 85 13.64 2.51 0.62
N ALA A 86 13.85 3.60 1.35
CA ALA A 86 13.34 3.83 2.69
C ALA A 86 12.62 5.17 2.74
N PHE A 87 11.93 5.43 3.85
CA PHE A 87 11.28 6.70 4.11
C PHE A 87 11.86 7.34 5.35
N GLU A 88 12.41 8.54 5.19
CA GLU A 88 12.84 9.40 6.29
C GLU A 88 11.90 10.61 6.41
N PRO A 89 11.07 10.70 7.47
CA PRO A 89 10.08 11.77 7.63
C PRO A 89 10.60 13.20 7.42
N ASP A 90 11.85 13.49 7.79
CA ASP A 90 12.39 14.84 7.70
C ASP A 90 12.83 15.25 6.28
N THR A 91 13.15 14.28 5.41
CA THR A 91 13.73 14.55 4.09
C THR A 91 12.93 14.01 2.92
N ASP A 92 12.01 13.07 3.17
CA ASP A 92 11.31 12.32 2.12
C ASP A 92 9.84 12.71 1.94
N MET A 93 9.37 13.79 2.58
CA MET A 93 7.96 14.24 2.48
C MET A 93 7.47 14.45 1.03
N ARG A 94 8.35 14.83 0.11
CA ARG A 94 8.03 14.97 -1.33
C ARG A 94 7.60 13.66 -2.00
N TRP A 95 7.96 12.52 -1.41
CA TRP A 95 7.59 11.19 -1.89
C TRP A 95 6.23 10.73 -1.35
N LEU A 96 5.57 11.54 -0.53
CA LEU A 96 4.20 11.34 -0.11
C LEU A 96 3.23 12.10 -1.02
N PRO A 97 2.08 11.49 -1.36
CA PRO A 97 0.99 12.21 -2.01
C PRO A 97 0.22 13.06 -0.99
N SER A 98 -0.34 14.16 -1.44
CA SER A 98 -1.41 14.90 -0.77
C SER A 98 -2.77 14.36 -1.22
N ILE A 99 -3.71 14.22 -0.29
CA ILE A 99 -5.07 13.78 -0.59
C ILE A 99 -5.98 15.01 -0.52
N LYS A 100 -6.45 15.47 -1.68
CA LYS A 100 -7.37 16.62 -1.81
C LYS A 100 -8.78 16.27 -1.32
N SER A 101 -9.24 15.07 -1.62
CA SER A 101 -10.54 14.56 -1.18
C SER A 101 -10.48 13.05 -1.03
N LYS A 102 -11.26 12.50 -0.09
CA LYS A 102 -11.33 11.04 0.11
C LYS A 102 -12.14 10.39 -1.02
N PRO A 103 -11.65 9.30 -1.65
CA PRO A 103 -12.46 8.53 -2.58
C PRO A 103 -13.75 8.01 -1.93
N PRO A 104 -14.92 8.09 -2.59
CA PRO A 104 -16.17 7.58 -2.06
C PRO A 104 -16.07 6.12 -1.62
N GLY A 105 -16.63 5.81 -0.46
CA GLY A 105 -16.59 4.45 0.10
C GLY A 105 -15.20 4.01 0.57
N THR A 106 -14.24 4.93 0.69
CA THR A 106 -12.92 4.66 1.26
C THR A 106 -12.63 5.61 2.43
N ASP A 107 -12.27 5.04 3.58
CA ASP A 107 -11.58 5.79 4.62
C ASP A 107 -10.09 5.58 4.45
N ILE A 108 -9.44 6.59 3.88
CA ILE A 108 -8.00 6.63 3.68
C ILE A 108 -7.41 7.92 4.23
N ALA A 109 -6.30 7.78 4.94
CA ALA A 109 -5.40 8.84 5.33
C ALA A 109 -3.96 8.31 5.26
N TYR A 110 -2.98 9.20 5.16
CA TYR A 110 -1.58 8.86 5.33
C TYR A 110 -1.04 9.59 6.55
N HIS A 111 -0.16 8.93 7.28
CA HIS A 111 0.57 9.49 8.40
C HIS A 111 2.06 9.32 8.11
N PRO A 112 2.82 10.41 7.95
CA PRO A 112 4.28 10.33 7.78
C PRO A 112 4.95 9.66 8.99
N ALA A 113 4.40 9.87 10.18
CA ALA A 113 4.80 9.23 11.41
C ALA A 113 3.56 8.92 12.27
N TYR A 114 3.36 7.64 12.60
CA TYR A 114 2.28 7.16 13.45
C TYR A 114 2.82 6.11 14.43
N THR A 115 2.51 6.27 15.72
CA THR A 115 2.89 5.31 16.76
C THR A 115 1.87 4.17 16.82
N LEU A 116 2.31 2.98 16.43
CA LEU A 116 1.52 1.75 16.47
C LEU A 116 1.35 1.23 17.91
N ASN A 117 0.47 0.24 18.09
CA ASN A 117 0.24 -0.39 19.40
C ASN A 117 1.47 -1.14 19.92
N THR A 118 2.42 -1.46 19.04
CA THR A 118 3.72 -2.05 19.37
C THR A 118 4.68 -1.02 20.00
N GLY A 119 4.34 0.27 19.98
CA GLY A 119 5.23 1.38 20.36
C GLY A 119 6.17 1.84 19.24
N GLU A 120 6.18 1.15 18.11
CA GLU A 120 6.95 1.53 16.93
C GLU A 120 6.30 2.74 16.23
N THR A 121 7.10 3.74 15.89
CA THR A 121 6.66 4.88 15.07
C THR A 121 7.17 4.70 13.65
N LYS A 122 6.26 4.68 12.68
CA LYS A 122 6.59 4.57 11.24
C LYS A 122 5.54 5.25 10.37
N GLN A 123 5.79 5.32 9.06
CA GLN A 123 4.78 5.74 8.10
C GLN A 123 3.60 4.77 8.11
N MET A 124 2.38 5.29 7.98
CA MET A 124 1.16 4.49 7.95
C MET A 124 0.20 5.00 6.88
N ILE A 125 -0.22 4.10 5.98
CA ILE A 125 -1.44 4.27 5.20
C ILE A 125 -2.60 3.73 6.03
N CYS A 126 -3.45 4.63 6.50
CA CYS A 126 -4.59 4.32 7.35
C CYS A 126 -5.76 3.80 6.50
N ASN A 127 -5.75 2.50 6.19
CA ASN A 127 -6.85 1.79 5.55
C ASN A 127 -6.75 0.27 5.82
N SER A 128 -7.89 -0.42 5.89
CA SER A 128 -7.97 -1.86 6.17
C SER A 128 -7.37 -2.78 5.09
N MET A 129 -6.95 -2.25 3.94
CA MET A 129 -6.14 -2.97 2.93
C MET A 129 -4.63 -2.85 3.17
N CYS A 130 -4.19 -2.21 4.25
CA CYS A 130 -2.78 -2.09 4.66
C CYS A 130 -2.58 -2.70 6.06
N LEU A 131 -1.47 -3.40 6.27
CA LEU A 131 -1.17 -4.10 7.54
C LEU A 131 -1.16 -3.17 8.74
N GLU A 132 -0.60 -1.97 8.56
CA GLU A 132 -0.43 -0.95 9.60
C GLU A 132 -1.73 -0.58 10.28
N TYR A 133 -2.85 -0.63 9.56
CA TYR A 133 -4.17 -0.38 10.12
C TYR A 133 -4.52 -1.36 11.25
N TYR A 134 -4.15 -2.63 11.12
CA TYR A 134 -4.35 -3.65 12.16
C TYR A 134 -3.30 -3.62 13.26
N GLN A 135 -2.17 -2.95 13.03
CA GLN A 135 -1.14 -2.69 14.03
C GLN A 135 -1.45 -1.44 14.87
N SER A 136 -2.40 -0.62 14.43
CA SER A 136 -2.86 0.60 15.09
C SER A 136 -4.05 0.36 16.03
N ASN A 137 -4.55 1.42 16.66
CA ASN A 137 -5.77 1.37 17.48
C ASN A 137 -7.08 1.36 16.68
N HIS A 138 -7.02 1.31 15.35
CA HIS A 138 -8.21 1.23 14.52
C HIS A 138 -8.88 -0.15 14.59
N SER A 139 -10.20 -0.16 14.41
CA SER A 139 -11.01 -1.38 14.40
C SER A 139 -11.99 -1.30 13.23
N PRO A 140 -11.68 -1.92 12.09
CA PRO A 140 -12.56 -1.88 10.92
C PRO A 140 -13.87 -2.61 11.22
N ALA A 141 -14.96 -2.15 10.62
CA ALA A 141 -16.22 -2.89 10.63
C ALA A 141 -16.01 -4.29 10.01
N PRO A 142 -16.78 -5.32 10.41
CA PRO A 142 -16.62 -6.68 9.89
C PRO A 142 -16.52 -6.77 8.36
N GLU A 143 -17.32 -5.97 7.66
CA GLU A 143 -17.40 -5.89 6.20
C GLU A 143 -16.21 -5.15 5.56
N GLU A 144 -15.52 -4.29 6.31
CA GLU A 144 -14.36 -3.51 5.86
C GLU A 144 -13.04 -4.27 6.07
N LYS A 145 -13.07 -5.34 6.86
CA LYS A 145 -11.88 -6.16 7.15
C LYS A 145 -11.28 -6.77 5.90
N TRP A 146 -9.97 -6.94 5.97
CA TRP A 146 -9.23 -7.80 5.08
C TRP A 146 -9.80 -9.21 5.18
N ASP A 147 -10.19 -9.73 4.03
CA ASP A 147 -10.71 -11.08 3.90
C ASP A 147 -9.87 -11.80 2.84
N PRO A 148 -9.04 -12.80 3.19
CA PRO A 148 -8.28 -13.57 2.23
C PRO A 148 -9.17 -14.44 1.31
N GLY A 149 -10.48 -14.51 1.47
CA GLY A 149 -11.40 -15.03 0.46
C GLY A 149 -11.66 -14.01 -0.67
N ARG A 150 -11.66 -12.72 -0.33
CA ARG A 150 -12.14 -11.63 -1.20
C ARG A 150 -11.03 -10.69 -1.71
N HIS A 151 -10.03 -10.41 -0.88
CA HIS A 151 -8.99 -9.42 -1.13
C HIS A 151 -7.66 -10.06 -1.46
N LYS A 152 -6.92 -9.42 -2.35
CA LYS A 152 -5.70 -9.90 -3.00
C LYS A 152 -4.70 -8.73 -3.05
N LEU A 153 -3.45 -8.99 -3.44
CA LEU A 153 -2.43 -7.94 -3.64
C LEU A 153 -2.96 -6.76 -4.47
N PHE A 154 -3.74 -7.06 -5.51
CA PHE A 154 -4.36 -6.04 -6.36
C PHE A 154 -5.29 -5.07 -5.60
N ALA A 155 -5.96 -5.51 -4.53
CA ALA A 155 -6.83 -4.64 -3.73
C ALA A 155 -6.03 -3.51 -3.07
N THR A 156 -4.86 -3.82 -2.51
CA THR A 156 -3.97 -2.81 -1.91
C THR A 156 -3.34 -1.92 -2.97
N LEU A 157 -2.85 -2.46 -4.08
CA LEU A 157 -2.30 -1.66 -5.18
C LEU A 157 -3.34 -0.70 -5.78
N ASN A 158 -4.57 -1.19 -5.99
CA ASN A 158 -5.66 -0.40 -6.51
C ASN A 158 -6.12 0.70 -5.53
N LEU A 159 -6.10 0.44 -4.22
CA LEU A 159 -6.33 1.47 -3.21
C LEU A 159 -5.30 2.60 -3.36
N ILE A 160 -4.01 2.26 -3.40
CA ILE A 160 -2.93 3.24 -3.56
C ILE A 160 -3.08 4.00 -4.87
N GLN A 161 -3.39 3.32 -5.97
CA GLN A 161 -3.61 4.01 -7.25
C GLN A 161 -4.83 4.94 -7.21
N THR A 162 -5.90 4.56 -6.51
CA THR A 162 -7.10 5.38 -6.37
C THR A 162 -6.76 6.70 -5.67
N MET A 163 -5.96 6.69 -4.61
CA MET A 163 -5.50 7.93 -3.96
C MET A 163 -4.53 8.75 -4.82
N LEU A 164 -3.83 8.11 -5.77
CA LEU A 164 -2.96 8.76 -6.76
C LEU A 164 -3.70 9.18 -8.04
N THR A 165 -5.03 9.10 -8.08
CA THR A 165 -5.83 9.51 -9.24
C THR A 165 -6.67 10.74 -8.90
N GLU A 166 -6.72 11.74 -9.78
CA GLU A 166 -7.69 12.83 -9.66
C GLU A 166 -9.13 12.30 -9.72
N PRO A 167 -10.09 12.91 -8.99
CA PRO A 167 -9.99 14.18 -8.25
C PRO A 167 -9.48 14.05 -6.80
N TYR A 168 -9.02 12.86 -6.39
CA TYR A 168 -8.60 12.58 -5.01
C TYR A 168 -7.16 13.01 -4.75
N TYR A 169 -6.29 12.81 -5.73
CA TYR A 169 -4.90 13.25 -5.69
C TYR A 169 -4.80 14.78 -5.64
N GLY A 170 -3.96 15.29 -4.74
CA GLY A 170 -3.76 16.72 -4.49
C GLY A 170 -2.36 17.24 -4.83
N GLY A 171 -1.54 16.46 -5.54
CA GLY A 171 -0.12 16.75 -5.74
C GLY A 171 0.76 16.08 -4.67
N ARG A 172 2.05 16.40 -4.66
CA ARG A 172 2.99 15.95 -3.62
C ARG A 172 2.74 16.72 -2.32
N ALA A 173 3.09 16.11 -1.19
CA ALA A 173 2.91 16.70 0.14
C ALA A 173 4.00 17.72 0.54
N GLY A 174 5.07 17.87 -0.25
CA GLY A 174 6.22 18.75 0.04
C GLY A 174 6.68 19.53 -1.17
#